data_AF-A0A957WTJ1-F1
#
_entry.id   AF-A0A957WTJ1-F1
#
_cell.length_a   1.000
_cell.length_b   1.000
_cell.length_c   1.000
_cell.angle_alpha   90.00
_cell.angle_beta   90.00
_cell.angle_gamma   90.00
#
_symmetry.space_group_name_H-M   'P 1'
#
loop_
_entity.id
_entity.type
_entity.pdbx_description
1 polymer ?
#
loop_
_entity_poly.entity_id
_entity_poly.type
_entity_poly.pdbx_seq_one_letter_code
_entity_poly.pdbx_strand_id
1 'polypeptide(L)'
;MIKFRYLLTFLVILVGLVIVRPVLAQTPSGADQLRALARIAAEGEAAAEQQNLTLIQAEYEEAHDHWETFEDGIRAQNPSAYIEFESALDAVKASLETDPVDAFMVGLAYKHLEVEAITIADKLGDVPLATPAVVEATPADLMKALNTAYQEIEAGETAEAAAALNYVSQAWPSVEGAIATKSPDAYNAIEVDLSRAMAALRTQPADLSSAEAAIERLRESLAPFVGGQTYSMFDAAAIILREGLEALLVIVALMAFLQRSGHNDKRHWIWIGGAVGIGASLVVAVALNVVFNYAASGQNREVVEGVTGLVAAGLLFYVSYWLHSKASIHGWQSYIKTRTNQALAGGSLVGLALLAFLAVFREGAETAIFYLGMASAISLQDLVLGLSIGIGILAVAAILMFKVGVKLPLRPFFLVAGLLVYYLGFKFL
;
A
#
# COMPACT_ATOMS: atom_id res chain seq x y z
N MET A 1 -8.10 24.85 23.87
CA MET A 1 -7.49 23.85 24.79
C MET A 1 -8.24 22.53 24.78
N ILE A 2 -9.57 22.51 24.94
CA ILE A 2 -10.35 21.25 24.97
C ILE A 2 -10.27 20.46 23.63
N LYS A 3 -10.29 21.12 22.46
CA LYS A 3 -10.23 20.45 21.14
C LYS A 3 -8.83 19.96 20.69
N PHE A 4 -7.75 20.53 21.19
CA PHE A 4 -6.38 20.08 20.91
C PHE A 4 -6.01 18.84 21.73
N ARG A 5 -6.61 18.73 22.93
CA ARG A 5 -6.52 17.53 23.76
C ARG A 5 -7.13 16.34 23.04
N TYR A 6 -8.27 16.49 22.36
CA TYR A 6 -8.86 15.39 21.58
C TYR A 6 -8.02 14.96 20.38
N LEU A 7 -7.32 15.87 19.69
CA LEU A 7 -6.41 15.50 18.59
C LEU A 7 -5.19 14.72 19.11
N LEU A 8 -4.56 15.21 20.20
CA LEU A 8 -3.43 14.53 20.83
C LEU A 8 -3.85 13.21 21.47
N THR A 9 -5.03 13.15 22.09
CA THR A 9 -5.59 11.94 22.68
C THR A 9 -6.02 10.95 21.59
N PHE A 10 -6.52 11.40 20.44
CA PHE A 10 -6.81 10.54 19.30
C PHE A 10 -5.52 9.95 18.70
N LEU A 11 -4.46 10.76 18.58
CA LEU A 11 -3.15 10.32 18.09
C LEU A 11 -2.45 9.37 19.09
N VAL A 12 -2.61 9.58 20.39
CA VAL A 12 -2.13 8.68 21.46
C VAL A 12 -2.98 7.41 21.54
N ILE A 13 -4.28 7.45 21.26
CA ILE A 13 -5.14 6.26 21.17
C ILE A 13 -4.82 5.45 19.91
N LEU A 14 -4.53 6.13 18.80
CA LEU A 14 -4.08 5.49 17.56
C LEU A 14 -2.73 4.79 17.76
N VAL A 15 -1.78 5.44 18.43
CA VAL A 15 -0.48 4.85 18.80
C VAL A 15 -0.63 3.78 19.90
N GLY A 16 -1.60 3.93 20.80
CA GLY A 16 -1.89 2.96 21.87
C GLY A 16 -2.57 1.69 21.38
N LEU A 17 -3.38 1.77 20.32
CA LEU A 17 -3.97 0.61 19.65
C LEU A 17 -2.93 -0.25 18.93
N VAL A 18 -1.78 0.33 18.55
CA VAL A 18 -0.62 -0.38 17.98
C VAL A 18 0.14 -1.21 19.04
N ILE A 19 -0.14 -1.06 20.34
CA ILE A 19 0.50 -1.81 21.44
C ILE A 19 -0.43 -2.87 22.05
N VAL A 20 -1.53 -3.21 21.39
CA VAL A 20 -2.29 -4.41 21.77
C VAL A 20 -1.56 -5.62 21.21
N ARG A 21 -0.70 -6.24 22.03
CA ARG A 21 -0.18 -7.57 21.72
C ARG A 21 -1.37 -8.54 21.67
N PRO A 22 -1.64 -9.22 20.55
CA PRO A 22 -2.63 -10.28 20.58
C PRO A 22 -2.17 -11.33 21.59
N VAL A 23 -3.11 -11.73 22.46
CA VAL A 23 -2.96 -12.92 23.30
C VAL A 23 -2.60 -14.07 22.36
N LEU A 24 -1.56 -14.83 22.69
CA LEU A 24 -1.10 -16.01 21.96
C LEU A 24 -2.20 -17.07 21.93
N ALA A 25 -3.20 -16.91 21.06
CA ALA A 25 -3.90 -18.05 20.50
C ALA A 25 -2.85 -18.79 19.64
N GLN A 26 -2.73 -20.11 19.82
CA GLN A 26 -1.91 -20.90 18.92
C GLN A 26 -2.49 -20.71 17.52
N THR A 27 -1.72 -20.10 16.61
CA THR A 27 -2.11 -20.00 15.22
C THR A 27 -2.37 -21.44 14.73
N PRO A 28 -3.55 -21.75 14.18
CA PRO A 28 -3.82 -23.08 13.63
C PRO A 28 -2.71 -23.48 12.67
N SER A 29 -2.33 -24.76 12.66
CA SER A 29 -1.38 -25.26 11.68
C SER A 29 -1.99 -25.23 10.29
N GLY A 30 -1.17 -25.13 9.24
CA GLY A 30 -1.66 -25.19 7.86
C GLY A 30 -2.37 -26.52 7.57
N ALA A 31 -1.91 -27.60 8.19
CA ALA A 31 -2.54 -28.91 8.09
C ALA A 31 -3.94 -28.95 8.72
N ASP A 32 -4.17 -28.30 9.86
CA ASP A 32 -5.49 -28.24 10.48
C ASP A 32 -6.49 -27.46 9.61
N GLN A 33 -6.04 -26.36 9.01
CA GLN A 33 -6.87 -25.54 8.12
C GLN A 33 -7.21 -26.28 6.82
N LEU A 34 -6.24 -26.97 6.20
CA LEU A 34 -6.50 -27.82 5.04
C LEU A 34 -7.45 -28.98 5.38
N ARG A 35 -7.36 -29.58 6.57
CA ARG A 35 -8.31 -30.61 7.02
C ARG A 35 -9.71 -30.05 7.26
N ALA A 36 -9.85 -28.77 7.59
CA ALA A 36 -11.15 -28.10 7.64
C ALA A 36 -11.72 -27.90 6.23
N LEU A 37 -10.90 -27.44 5.27
CA LEU A 37 -11.29 -27.34 3.86
C LEU A 37 -11.69 -28.69 3.26
N ALA A 38 -11.01 -29.78 3.61
CA ALA A 38 -11.40 -31.12 3.18
C ALA A 38 -12.85 -31.46 3.57
N ARG A 39 -13.32 -31.00 4.74
CA ARG A 39 -14.71 -31.23 5.18
C ARG A 39 -15.71 -30.42 4.35
N ILE A 40 -15.41 -29.16 4.09
CA ILE A 40 -16.24 -28.29 3.23
C ILE A 40 -16.31 -28.90 1.82
N ALA A 41 -15.18 -29.39 1.29
CA ALA A 41 -15.14 -30.05 -0.01
C ALA A 41 -15.99 -31.34 -0.04
N ALA A 42 -15.98 -32.14 1.03
CA ALA A 42 -16.85 -33.32 1.15
C ALA A 42 -18.35 -32.96 1.21
N GLU A 43 -18.69 -31.84 1.86
CA GLU A 43 -20.06 -31.29 1.88
C GLU A 43 -20.48 -30.82 0.48
N GLY A 44 -19.57 -30.21 -0.28
CA GLY A 44 -19.74 -29.88 -1.70
C GLY A 44 -19.96 -31.10 -2.60
N GLU A 45 -19.18 -32.18 -2.42
CA GLU A 45 -19.41 -33.46 -3.12
C GLU A 45 -20.81 -34.00 -2.81
N ALA A 46 -21.21 -34.02 -1.53
CA ALA A 46 -22.54 -34.50 -1.11
C ALA A 46 -23.69 -33.63 -1.66
N ALA A 47 -23.49 -32.31 -1.78
CA ALA A 47 -24.45 -31.41 -2.40
C ALA A 47 -24.60 -31.68 -3.91
N ALA A 48 -23.49 -32.02 -4.57
CA ALA A 48 -23.45 -32.40 -5.97
C ALA A 48 -24.19 -33.72 -6.25
N GLU A 49 -24.04 -34.72 -5.39
CA GLU A 49 -24.82 -35.97 -5.43
C GLU A 49 -26.33 -35.73 -5.32
N GLN A 50 -26.73 -34.70 -4.56
CA GLN A 50 -28.13 -34.28 -4.39
C GLN A 50 -28.63 -33.37 -5.51
N GLN A 51 -27.78 -33.00 -6.47
CA GLN A 51 -28.07 -32.03 -7.55
C GLN A 51 -28.56 -30.67 -7.02
N ASN A 52 -28.12 -30.28 -5.82
CA ASN A 52 -28.53 -29.03 -5.19
C ASN A 52 -27.59 -27.89 -5.59
N LEU A 53 -27.80 -27.32 -6.78
CA LEU A 53 -26.91 -26.28 -7.36
C LEU A 53 -26.66 -25.09 -6.42
N THR A 54 -27.66 -24.65 -5.66
CA THR A 54 -27.50 -23.55 -4.71
C THR A 54 -26.54 -23.90 -3.58
N LEU A 55 -26.62 -25.13 -3.07
CA LEU A 55 -25.74 -25.58 -2.00
C LEU A 55 -24.32 -25.82 -2.53
N ILE A 56 -24.19 -26.45 -3.71
CA ILE A 56 -22.88 -26.63 -4.35
C ILE A 56 -22.16 -25.29 -4.48
N GLN A 57 -22.83 -24.25 -4.97
CA GLN A 57 -22.21 -22.93 -5.09
C GLN A 57 -21.85 -22.31 -3.73
N ALA A 58 -22.70 -22.47 -2.72
CA ALA A 58 -22.41 -21.97 -1.37
C ALA A 58 -21.18 -22.63 -0.73
N GLU A 59 -21.01 -23.95 -0.91
CA GLU A 59 -19.84 -24.68 -0.40
C GLU A 59 -18.55 -24.27 -1.11
N TYR A 60 -18.62 -23.90 -2.40
CA TYR A 60 -17.47 -23.37 -3.14
C TYR A 60 -17.01 -22.03 -2.55
N GLU A 61 -17.95 -21.10 -2.36
CA GLU A 61 -17.67 -19.79 -1.78
C GLU A 61 -17.10 -19.93 -0.36
N GLU A 62 -17.67 -20.82 0.48
CA GLU A 62 -17.14 -21.07 1.83
C GLU A 62 -15.72 -21.66 1.80
N ALA A 63 -15.43 -22.60 0.90
CA ALA A 63 -14.10 -23.16 0.74
C ALA A 63 -13.09 -22.12 0.24
N HIS A 64 -13.47 -21.31 -0.74
CA HIS A 64 -12.65 -20.25 -1.31
C HIS A 64 -12.33 -19.17 -0.26
N ASP A 65 -13.36 -18.63 0.41
CA ASP A 65 -13.20 -17.63 1.48
C ASP A 65 -12.29 -18.15 2.60
N HIS A 66 -12.43 -19.42 3.00
CA HIS A 66 -11.59 -20.01 4.04
C HIS A 66 -10.13 -20.14 3.56
N TRP A 67 -9.90 -20.58 2.33
CA TRP A 67 -8.57 -20.70 1.74
C TRP A 67 -7.81 -19.37 1.70
N GLU A 68 -8.46 -18.30 1.24
CA GLU A 68 -7.88 -16.94 1.19
C GLU A 68 -7.32 -16.49 2.56
N THR A 69 -7.90 -16.98 3.65
CA THR A 69 -7.47 -16.56 4.99
C THR A 69 -6.09 -17.07 5.41
N PHE A 70 -5.51 -18.07 4.72
CA PHE A 70 -4.26 -18.69 5.13
C PHE A 70 -3.33 -19.14 3.99
N GLU A 71 -3.77 -19.00 2.74
CA GLU A 71 -3.03 -19.41 1.54
C GLU A 71 -1.61 -18.82 1.46
N ASP A 72 -1.40 -17.57 1.88
CA ASP A 72 -0.09 -16.92 1.88
C ASP A 72 0.92 -17.68 2.76
N GLY A 73 0.46 -18.23 3.88
CA GLY A 73 1.28 -19.03 4.78
C GLY A 73 1.70 -20.34 4.14
N ILE A 74 0.79 -20.98 3.39
CA ILE A 74 1.06 -22.20 2.62
C ILE A 74 2.01 -21.88 1.47
N ARG A 75 1.76 -20.82 0.71
CA ARG A 75 2.58 -20.33 -0.39
C ARG A 75 4.02 -20.08 0.04
N ALA A 76 4.22 -19.44 1.19
CA ALA A 76 5.55 -19.14 1.72
C ALA A 76 6.32 -20.39 2.18
N GLN A 77 5.65 -21.36 2.80
CA GLN A 77 6.29 -22.59 3.29
C GLN A 77 6.50 -23.62 2.20
N ASN A 78 5.52 -23.77 1.33
CA ASN A 78 5.48 -24.79 0.30
C ASN A 78 4.71 -24.25 -0.93
N PRO A 79 5.41 -23.52 -1.83
CA PRO A 79 4.80 -22.99 -3.06
C PRO A 79 4.16 -24.09 -3.90
N SER A 80 4.76 -25.28 -3.89
CA SER A 80 4.25 -26.45 -4.59
C SER A 80 2.87 -26.88 -4.11
N ALA A 81 2.66 -26.90 -2.80
CA ALA A 81 1.38 -27.22 -2.18
C ALA A 81 0.32 -26.15 -2.46
N TYR A 82 0.70 -24.87 -2.41
CA TYR A 82 -0.20 -23.77 -2.77
C TYR A 82 -0.77 -23.94 -4.18
N ILE A 83 0.10 -24.21 -5.17
CA ILE A 83 -0.32 -24.43 -6.58
C ILE A 83 -1.20 -25.68 -6.72
N GLU A 84 -0.85 -26.77 -6.03
CA GLU A 84 -1.64 -28.01 -6.06
C GLU A 84 -3.07 -27.76 -5.57
N PHE A 85 -3.20 -27.02 -4.46
CA PHE A 85 -4.50 -26.71 -3.87
C PHE A 85 -5.30 -25.71 -4.73
N GLU A 86 -4.65 -24.64 -5.21
CA GLU A 86 -5.28 -23.66 -6.10
C GLU A 86 -5.81 -24.31 -7.39
N SER A 87 -5.00 -25.17 -8.01
CA SER A 87 -5.43 -25.87 -9.22
C SER A 87 -6.66 -26.76 -8.97
N ALA A 88 -6.81 -27.32 -7.77
CA ALA A 88 -7.97 -28.11 -7.41
C ALA A 88 -9.20 -27.22 -7.16
N LEU A 89 -9.04 -26.05 -6.52
CA LEU A 89 -10.09 -25.05 -6.36
C LEU A 89 -10.56 -24.50 -7.71
N ASP A 90 -9.64 -24.14 -8.60
CA ASP A 90 -9.91 -23.67 -9.96
C ASP A 90 -10.69 -24.72 -10.78
N ALA A 91 -10.41 -26.00 -10.59
CA ALA A 91 -11.15 -27.08 -11.26
C ALA A 91 -12.62 -27.12 -10.80
N VAL A 92 -12.88 -26.89 -9.51
CA VAL A 92 -14.26 -26.77 -8.98
C VAL A 92 -14.94 -25.55 -9.60
N LYS A 93 -14.29 -24.38 -9.59
CA LYS A 93 -14.80 -23.15 -10.19
C LYS A 93 -15.16 -23.34 -11.67
N ALA A 94 -14.22 -23.88 -12.45
CA ALA A 94 -14.42 -24.11 -13.88
C ALA A 94 -15.59 -25.06 -14.17
N SER A 95 -15.80 -26.07 -13.31
CA SER A 95 -16.94 -26.99 -13.44
C SER A 95 -18.28 -26.30 -13.15
N LEU A 96 -18.31 -25.35 -12.21
CA LEU A 96 -19.47 -24.53 -11.87
C LEU A 96 -19.84 -23.50 -12.94
N GLU A 97 -18.86 -23.06 -13.74
CA GLU A 97 -19.07 -22.10 -14.83
C GLU A 97 -19.55 -22.73 -16.14
N THR A 98 -19.72 -24.06 -16.18
CA THR A 98 -20.27 -24.75 -17.37
C THR A 98 -21.76 -24.44 -17.57
N ASP A 99 -22.19 -24.26 -18.82
CA ASP A 99 -23.61 -24.06 -19.18
C ASP A 99 -24.13 -25.18 -20.10
N PRO A 100 -25.01 -26.09 -19.61
CA PRO A 100 -25.54 -26.16 -18.23
C PRO A 100 -24.54 -26.80 -17.26
N VAL A 101 -24.65 -26.46 -15.97
CA VAL A 101 -23.82 -27.02 -14.91
C VAL A 101 -24.02 -28.54 -14.81
N ASP A 102 -22.93 -29.29 -14.96
CA ASP A 102 -22.92 -30.74 -14.77
C ASP A 102 -22.56 -31.08 -13.32
N ALA A 103 -23.59 -31.32 -12.49
CA ALA A 103 -23.43 -31.65 -11.08
C ALA A 103 -22.52 -32.87 -10.83
N PHE A 104 -22.45 -33.85 -11.76
CA PHE A 104 -21.55 -34.98 -11.60
C PHE A 104 -20.08 -34.54 -11.76
N MET A 105 -19.79 -33.69 -12.75
CA MET A 105 -18.44 -33.15 -12.94
C MET A 105 -18.01 -32.26 -11.78
N VAL A 106 -18.93 -31.47 -11.23
CA VAL A 106 -18.66 -30.65 -10.04
C VAL A 106 -18.35 -31.54 -8.82
N GLY A 107 -19.13 -32.61 -8.61
CA GLY A 107 -18.87 -33.57 -7.53
C GLY A 107 -17.49 -34.23 -7.66
N LEU A 108 -17.06 -34.57 -8.87
CA LEU A 108 -15.72 -35.11 -9.11
C LEU A 108 -14.61 -34.09 -8.79
N ALA A 109 -14.82 -32.82 -9.12
CA ALA A 109 -13.89 -31.74 -8.80
C ALA A 109 -13.78 -31.53 -7.28
N TYR A 110 -14.90 -31.54 -6.55
CA TYR A 110 -14.91 -31.48 -5.08
C TYR A 110 -14.19 -32.65 -4.43
N LYS A 111 -14.43 -33.86 -4.93
CA LYS A 111 -13.71 -35.06 -4.46
C LYS A 111 -12.20 -34.91 -4.64
N HIS A 112 -11.77 -34.37 -5.77
CA HIS A 112 -10.36 -34.11 -6.01
C HIS A 112 -9.80 -33.07 -5.02
N LEU A 113 -10.53 -31.98 -4.79
CA LEU A 113 -10.18 -30.94 -3.81
C LEU A 113 -10.04 -31.51 -2.40
N GLU A 114 -10.97 -32.36 -1.95
CA GLU A 114 -10.90 -33.03 -0.65
C GLU A 114 -9.62 -33.87 -0.52
N VAL A 115 -9.35 -34.72 -1.51
CA VAL A 115 -8.16 -35.60 -1.51
C VAL A 115 -6.88 -34.78 -1.50
N GLU A 116 -6.83 -33.70 -2.28
CA GLU A 116 -5.65 -32.83 -2.35
C GLU A 116 -5.43 -32.09 -1.02
N ALA A 117 -6.49 -31.58 -0.41
CA ALA A 117 -6.46 -30.95 0.92
C ALA A 117 -5.81 -31.86 1.97
N ILE A 118 -6.26 -33.12 2.05
CA ILE A 118 -5.75 -34.12 3.00
C ILE A 118 -4.29 -34.47 2.67
N THR A 119 -4.00 -34.69 1.38
CA THR A 119 -2.65 -35.05 0.93
C THR A 119 -1.62 -33.97 1.27
N ILE A 120 -1.97 -32.70 1.04
CA ILE A 120 -1.11 -31.58 1.39
C ILE A 120 -0.99 -31.43 2.91
N ALA A 121 -2.10 -31.57 3.65
CA ALA A 121 -2.08 -31.51 5.12
C ALA A 121 -1.11 -32.54 5.72
N ASP A 122 -1.10 -33.75 5.19
CA ASP A 122 -0.21 -34.82 5.65
C ASP A 122 1.26 -34.58 5.27
N LYS A 123 1.52 -33.94 4.12
CA LYS A 123 2.87 -33.52 3.72
C LYS A 123 3.42 -32.41 4.64
N LEU A 124 2.58 -31.46 5.05
CA LEU A 124 2.98 -30.30 5.86
C LEU A 124 3.14 -30.65 7.35
N GLY A 125 2.29 -31.54 7.88
CA GLY A 125 2.23 -31.85 9.30
C GLY A 125 1.78 -30.65 10.15
N ASP A 126 1.81 -30.81 11.48
CA ASP A 126 1.28 -29.82 12.42
C ASP A 126 2.25 -28.66 12.70
N VAL A 127 2.94 -28.18 11.64
CA VAL A 127 3.85 -27.04 11.71
C VAL A 127 3.02 -25.75 11.70
N PRO A 128 3.21 -24.82 12.66
CA PRO A 128 2.55 -23.53 12.64
C PRO A 128 2.88 -22.78 11.35
N LEU A 129 1.88 -22.11 10.77
CA LEU A 129 2.10 -21.35 9.56
C LEU A 129 3.18 -20.28 9.79
N ALA A 130 4.21 -20.27 8.93
CA ALA A 130 5.21 -19.22 8.92
C ALA A 130 4.55 -17.89 8.55
N THR A 131 5.06 -16.80 9.12
CA THR A 131 4.70 -15.47 8.64
C THR A 131 5.31 -15.29 7.24
N PRO A 132 4.50 -15.07 6.20
CA PRO A 132 5.01 -14.94 4.84
C PRO A 132 5.99 -13.77 4.79
N ALA A 133 7.21 -14.02 4.31
CA ALA A 133 8.13 -12.95 3.99
C ALA A 133 7.63 -12.28 2.70
N VAL A 134 7.21 -11.03 2.80
CA VAL A 134 6.72 -10.28 1.63
C VAL A 134 7.89 -10.10 0.65
N VAL A 135 7.81 -10.76 -0.51
CA VAL A 135 8.73 -10.52 -1.62
C VAL A 135 8.24 -9.26 -2.32
N GLU A 136 8.81 -8.11 -1.98
CA GLU A 136 8.51 -6.85 -2.67
C GLU A 136 8.97 -6.92 -4.13
N ALA A 137 8.03 -6.74 -5.05
CA ALA A 137 8.30 -6.71 -6.48
C ALA A 137 7.41 -5.69 -7.19
N THR A 138 7.82 -5.28 -8.38
CA THR A 138 7.00 -4.49 -9.29
C THR A 138 6.43 -5.37 -10.41
N PRO A 139 5.37 -4.93 -11.14
CA PRO A 139 4.94 -5.62 -12.36
C PRO A 139 6.07 -5.81 -13.37
N ALA A 140 7.06 -4.92 -13.40
CA ALA A 140 8.24 -5.05 -14.27
C ALA A 140 9.18 -6.18 -13.83
N ASP A 141 9.36 -6.40 -12.53
CA ASP A 141 10.15 -7.51 -12.01
C ASP A 141 9.49 -8.87 -12.32
N LEU A 142 8.17 -8.94 -12.18
CA LEU A 142 7.39 -10.11 -12.57
C LEU A 142 7.47 -10.37 -14.08
N MET A 143 7.33 -9.33 -14.90
CA MET A 143 7.50 -9.45 -16.36
C MET A 143 8.90 -9.95 -16.73
N LYS A 144 9.94 -9.49 -16.03
CA LYS A 144 11.30 -9.99 -16.23
C LYS A 144 11.41 -11.48 -15.91
N ALA A 145 10.83 -11.92 -14.79
CA ALA A 145 10.81 -13.34 -14.41
C ALA A 145 10.00 -14.19 -15.39
N LEU A 146 8.86 -13.70 -15.89
CA LEU A 146 8.08 -14.38 -16.94
C LEU A 146 8.86 -14.50 -18.26
N ASN A 147 9.62 -13.47 -18.65
CA ASN A 147 10.50 -13.56 -19.82
C ASN A 147 11.63 -14.59 -19.62
N THR A 148 12.18 -14.69 -18.40
CA THR A 148 13.13 -15.76 -18.06
C THR A 148 12.46 -17.12 -18.16
N ALA A 149 11.29 -17.32 -17.53
CA ALA A 149 10.56 -18.59 -17.61
C ALA A 149 10.29 -19.03 -19.06
N TYR A 150 9.90 -18.09 -19.92
CA TYR A 150 9.68 -18.33 -21.35
C TYR A 150 10.95 -18.81 -22.06
N GLN A 151 12.09 -18.15 -21.81
CA GLN A 151 13.40 -18.52 -22.39
C GLN A 151 13.88 -19.90 -21.92
N GLU A 152 13.70 -20.22 -20.64
CA GLU A 152 14.10 -21.52 -20.09
C GLU A 152 13.25 -22.67 -20.65
N ILE A 153 11.96 -22.42 -20.94
CA ILE A 153 11.09 -23.40 -21.62
C ILE A 153 11.57 -23.66 -23.05
N GLU A 154 11.91 -22.61 -23.81
CA GLU A 154 12.49 -22.75 -25.16
C GLU A 154 13.82 -23.55 -25.13
N ALA A 155 14.61 -23.39 -24.05
CA ALA A 155 15.84 -24.14 -23.84
C ALA A 155 15.62 -25.59 -23.39
N GLY A 156 14.39 -25.97 -22.99
CA GLY A 156 14.06 -27.28 -22.42
C GLY A 156 14.46 -27.45 -20.95
N GLU A 157 14.86 -26.36 -20.28
CA GLU A 157 15.32 -26.35 -18.89
C GLU A 157 14.14 -26.13 -17.93
N THR A 158 13.37 -27.21 -17.70
CA THR A 158 12.10 -27.15 -16.97
C THR A 158 12.24 -26.75 -15.51
N ALA A 159 13.39 -27.04 -14.87
CA ALA A 159 13.60 -26.73 -13.46
C ALA A 159 13.81 -25.23 -13.25
N GLU A 160 14.54 -24.60 -14.16
CA GLU A 160 14.85 -23.18 -14.21
C GLU A 160 13.58 -22.37 -14.54
N ALA A 161 12.79 -22.85 -15.51
CA ALA A 161 11.47 -22.29 -15.81
C ALA A 161 10.54 -22.33 -14.59
N ALA A 162 10.49 -23.48 -13.90
CA ALA A 162 9.68 -23.64 -12.69
C ALA A 162 10.19 -22.71 -11.56
N ALA A 163 11.50 -22.52 -11.42
CA ALA A 163 12.07 -21.60 -10.44
C ALA A 163 11.69 -20.13 -10.71
N ALA A 164 11.68 -19.72 -11.98
CA ALA A 164 11.24 -18.37 -12.37
C ALA A 164 9.75 -18.14 -12.08
N LEU A 165 8.88 -19.12 -12.38
CA LEU A 165 7.46 -19.04 -12.03
C LEU A 165 7.23 -19.08 -10.51
N ASN A 166 8.03 -19.83 -9.76
CA ASN A 166 7.95 -19.84 -8.29
C ASN A 166 8.24 -18.45 -7.70
N TYR A 167 9.21 -17.72 -8.28
CA TYR A 167 9.43 -16.33 -7.91
C TYR A 167 8.21 -15.46 -8.22
N VAL A 168 7.59 -15.63 -9.41
CA VAL A 168 6.36 -14.89 -9.78
C VAL A 168 5.25 -15.14 -8.77
N SER A 169 4.99 -16.39 -8.41
CA SER A 169 3.97 -16.76 -7.42
C SER A 169 4.22 -16.15 -6.03
N GLN A 170 5.46 -16.14 -5.57
CA GLN A 170 5.82 -15.54 -4.27
C GLN A 170 5.74 -14.01 -4.27
N ALA A 171 6.02 -13.37 -5.40
CA ALA A 171 6.00 -11.93 -5.56
C ALA A 171 4.61 -11.37 -5.93
N TRP A 172 3.70 -12.21 -6.45
CA TRP A 172 2.34 -11.84 -6.85
C TRP A 172 1.57 -11.05 -5.76
N PRO A 173 1.58 -11.45 -4.47
CA PRO A 173 0.85 -10.72 -3.43
C PRO A 173 1.27 -9.26 -3.29
N SER A 174 2.50 -8.90 -3.66
CA SER A 174 2.99 -7.53 -3.57
C SER A 174 2.39 -6.59 -4.63
N VAL A 175 1.86 -7.14 -5.74
CA VAL A 175 1.33 -6.36 -6.87
C VAL A 175 -0.17 -6.56 -7.12
N GLU A 176 -0.75 -7.67 -6.68
CA GLU A 176 -2.08 -8.14 -7.10
C GLU A 176 -3.18 -7.12 -6.79
N GLY A 177 -3.16 -6.49 -5.61
CA GLY A 177 -4.19 -5.51 -5.21
C GLY A 177 -4.20 -4.26 -6.11
N ALA A 178 -3.02 -3.82 -6.56
CA ALA A 178 -2.91 -2.69 -7.49
C ALA A 178 -3.44 -3.05 -8.89
N ILE A 179 -3.34 -4.32 -9.29
CA ILE A 179 -3.85 -4.85 -10.55
C ILE A 179 -5.37 -5.07 -10.45
N ALA A 180 -5.85 -5.75 -9.41
CA ALA A 180 -7.27 -6.02 -9.16
C ALA A 180 -8.11 -4.74 -9.13
N THR A 181 -7.58 -3.69 -8.48
CA THR A 181 -8.25 -2.38 -8.44
C THR A 181 -8.38 -1.73 -9.82
N LYS A 182 -7.44 -1.98 -10.73
CA LYS A 182 -7.43 -1.40 -12.09
C LYS A 182 -8.17 -2.25 -13.10
N SER A 183 -8.07 -3.58 -12.97
CA SER A 183 -8.68 -4.56 -13.88
C SER A 183 -8.88 -5.90 -13.15
N PRO A 184 -10.10 -6.18 -12.67
CA PRO A 184 -10.45 -7.49 -12.13
C PRO A 184 -10.26 -8.62 -13.15
N ASP A 185 -10.53 -8.35 -14.44
CA ASP A 185 -10.34 -9.31 -15.51
C ASP A 185 -8.87 -9.73 -15.66
N ALA A 186 -7.94 -8.76 -15.61
CA ALA A 186 -6.51 -9.05 -15.70
C ALA A 186 -5.99 -9.78 -14.47
N TYR A 187 -6.48 -9.44 -13.28
CA TYR A 187 -6.18 -10.16 -12.04
C TYR A 187 -6.53 -11.65 -12.17
N ASN A 188 -7.80 -11.96 -12.50
CA ASN A 188 -8.27 -13.33 -12.65
C ASN A 188 -7.50 -14.09 -13.74
N ALA A 189 -7.24 -13.44 -14.88
CA ALA A 189 -6.48 -14.06 -15.96
C ALA A 189 -5.05 -14.42 -15.54
N ILE A 190 -4.39 -13.55 -14.75
CA ILE A 190 -3.04 -13.80 -14.27
C ILE A 190 -3.00 -14.97 -13.28
N GLU A 191 -3.92 -15.04 -12.33
CA GLU A 191 -3.94 -16.15 -11.36
C GLU A 191 -4.13 -17.50 -12.05
N VAL A 192 -5.13 -17.56 -12.92
CA VAL A 192 -5.47 -18.77 -13.65
C VAL A 192 -4.32 -19.23 -14.56
N ASP A 193 -3.71 -18.32 -15.34
CA ASP A 193 -2.62 -18.71 -16.23
C ASP A 193 -1.30 -18.99 -15.48
N LEU A 194 -1.10 -18.43 -14.29
CA LEU A 194 0.04 -18.78 -13.42
C LEU A 194 -0.09 -20.22 -12.92
N SER A 195 -1.27 -20.57 -12.40
CA SER A 195 -1.60 -21.94 -11.99
C SER A 195 -1.44 -22.93 -13.16
N ARG A 196 -1.97 -22.60 -14.34
CA ARG A 196 -1.83 -23.44 -15.55
C ARG A 196 -0.38 -23.62 -16.00
N ALA A 197 0.41 -22.55 -16.04
CA ALA A 197 1.82 -22.63 -16.44
C ALA A 197 2.62 -23.54 -15.51
N MET A 198 2.40 -23.39 -14.20
CA MET A 198 3.07 -24.20 -13.19
C MET A 198 2.60 -25.66 -13.22
N ALA A 199 1.30 -25.91 -13.41
CA ALA A 199 0.76 -27.27 -13.56
C ALA A 199 1.32 -27.99 -14.80
N ALA A 200 1.43 -27.29 -15.93
CA ALA A 200 1.96 -27.85 -17.18
C ALA A 200 3.43 -28.30 -17.03
N LEU A 201 4.27 -27.53 -16.35
CA LEU A 201 5.67 -27.89 -16.08
C LEU A 201 5.84 -29.10 -15.15
N ARG A 202 4.81 -29.47 -14.38
CA ARG A 202 4.87 -30.58 -13.40
C ARG A 202 4.42 -31.91 -13.96
N THR A 203 3.80 -31.92 -15.14
CA THR A 203 3.43 -33.16 -15.84
C THR A 203 4.69 -33.99 -16.16
N GLN A 204 4.55 -35.31 -16.28
CA GLN A 204 5.66 -36.22 -16.58
C GLN A 204 5.36 -37.01 -17.86
N PRO A 205 5.98 -36.66 -19.01
CA PRO A 205 6.90 -35.53 -19.24
C PRO A 205 6.19 -34.17 -19.21
N ALA A 206 6.95 -33.10 -18.98
CA ALA A 206 6.41 -31.73 -18.89
C ALA A 206 5.77 -31.30 -20.23
N ASP A 207 4.58 -30.70 -20.14
CA ASP A 207 3.87 -30.13 -21.28
C ASP A 207 4.36 -28.70 -21.55
N LEU A 208 5.48 -28.61 -22.26
CA LEU A 208 6.11 -27.34 -22.60
C LEU A 208 5.21 -26.44 -23.45
N SER A 209 4.39 -27.02 -24.34
CA SER A 209 3.48 -26.25 -25.19
C SER A 209 2.39 -25.53 -24.39
N SER A 210 1.77 -26.23 -23.43
CA SER A 210 0.76 -25.61 -22.56
C SER A 210 1.39 -24.60 -21.60
N ALA A 211 2.59 -24.89 -21.09
CA ALA A 211 3.33 -23.97 -20.21
C ALA A 211 3.69 -22.67 -20.95
N GLU A 212 4.25 -22.78 -22.16
CA GLU A 212 4.63 -21.63 -23.00
C GLU A 212 3.41 -20.75 -23.31
N ALA A 213 2.30 -21.36 -23.76
CA ALA A 213 1.08 -20.64 -24.08
C ALA A 213 0.46 -19.93 -22.86
N ALA A 214 0.53 -20.54 -21.67
CA ALA A 214 0.09 -19.91 -20.44
C ALA A 214 0.98 -18.72 -20.04
N ILE A 215 2.31 -18.86 -20.16
CA ILE A 215 3.26 -17.77 -19.89
C ILE A 215 3.09 -16.61 -20.86
N GLU A 216 2.78 -16.88 -22.13
CA GLU A 216 2.51 -15.82 -23.09
C GLU A 216 1.26 -15.01 -22.70
N ARG A 217 0.16 -15.67 -22.31
CA ARG A 217 -1.04 -14.99 -21.80
C ARG A 217 -0.80 -14.23 -20.49
N LEU A 218 0.04 -14.77 -19.60
CA LEU A 218 0.50 -14.05 -18.40
C LEU A 218 1.21 -12.74 -18.77
N ARG A 219 2.14 -12.80 -19.72
CA ARG A 219 2.88 -11.63 -20.20
C ARG A 219 1.92 -10.62 -20.84
N GLU A 220 0.99 -11.05 -21.68
CA GLU A 220 -0.02 -10.18 -22.28
C GLU A 220 -0.89 -9.48 -21.24
N SER A 221 -1.39 -10.23 -20.25
CA SER A 221 -2.23 -9.70 -19.17
C SER A 221 -1.46 -8.74 -18.25
N LEU A 222 -0.18 -9.00 -18.01
CA LEU A 222 0.68 -8.17 -17.16
C LEU A 222 1.23 -6.93 -17.89
N ALA A 223 1.39 -6.97 -19.21
CA ALA A 223 2.03 -5.91 -20.01
C ALA A 223 1.49 -4.49 -19.78
N PRO A 224 0.16 -4.26 -19.65
CA PRO A 224 -0.39 -2.93 -19.37
C PRO A 224 0.10 -2.34 -18.03
N PHE A 225 0.48 -3.19 -17.08
CA PHE A 225 0.88 -2.79 -15.72
C PHE A 225 2.39 -2.59 -15.58
N VAL A 226 3.20 -3.20 -16.46
CA VAL A 226 4.65 -2.99 -16.54
C VAL A 226 5.01 -1.54 -16.85
N GLY A 227 4.16 -0.87 -17.65
CA GLY A 227 4.30 0.53 -18.04
C GLY A 227 3.57 1.52 -17.14
N GLY A 228 2.98 1.08 -16.02
CA GLY A 228 2.23 1.92 -15.09
C GLY A 228 3.14 2.90 -14.35
N GLN A 229 3.46 4.03 -15.00
CA GLN A 229 4.05 5.26 -14.46
C GLN A 229 4.92 5.05 -13.22
N THR A 230 6.09 4.44 -13.37
CA THR A 230 7.11 4.49 -12.33
C THR A 230 7.40 5.96 -12.03
N TYR A 231 7.21 6.35 -10.78
CA TYR A 231 7.64 7.67 -10.35
C TYR A 231 9.17 7.72 -10.48
N SER A 232 9.65 8.82 -11.00
CA SER A 232 11.06 9.08 -11.22
C SER A 232 11.60 9.97 -10.09
N MET A 233 12.92 10.12 -10.05
CA MET A 233 13.55 11.10 -9.16
C MET A 233 13.00 12.53 -9.35
N PHE A 234 12.49 12.88 -10.54
CA PHE A 234 11.89 14.18 -10.79
C PHE A 234 10.53 14.35 -10.10
N ASP A 235 9.75 13.29 -10.00
CA ASP A 235 8.44 13.31 -9.35
C ASP A 235 8.61 13.46 -7.83
N ALA A 236 9.54 12.68 -7.25
CA ALA A 236 9.95 12.84 -5.86
C ALA A 236 10.49 14.25 -5.58
N ALA A 237 11.41 14.76 -6.42
CA ALA A 237 11.94 16.10 -6.27
C ALA A 237 10.83 17.17 -6.36
N ALA A 238 9.88 17.03 -7.27
CA ALA A 238 8.79 18.00 -7.47
C ALA A 238 7.90 18.12 -6.22
N ILE A 239 7.57 16.99 -5.57
CA ILE A 239 6.75 16.98 -4.34
C ILE A 239 7.45 17.76 -3.23
N ILE A 240 8.69 17.36 -2.86
CA ILE A 240 9.39 18.04 -1.76
C ILE A 240 9.67 19.51 -2.10
N LEU A 241 9.92 19.83 -3.37
CA LEU A 241 10.15 21.21 -3.80
C LEU A 241 8.91 22.07 -3.61
N ARG A 242 7.72 21.56 -3.95
CA ARG A 242 6.48 22.30 -3.76
C ARG A 242 6.22 22.54 -2.28
N GLU A 243 6.07 21.46 -1.52
CA GLU A 243 5.64 21.55 -0.12
C GLU A 243 6.71 22.24 0.74
N GLY A 244 7.99 21.93 0.50
CA GLY A 244 9.11 22.56 1.19
C GLY A 244 9.25 24.05 0.87
N LEU A 245 8.88 24.49 -0.33
CA LEU A 245 8.94 25.92 -0.68
C LEU A 245 7.73 26.69 -0.13
N GLU A 246 6.54 26.08 -0.06
CA GLU A 246 5.40 26.65 0.66
C GLU A 246 5.73 26.86 2.14
N ALA A 247 6.33 25.86 2.79
CA ALA A 247 6.82 25.98 4.16
C ALA A 247 7.87 27.10 4.29
N LEU A 248 8.84 27.17 3.36
CA LEU A 248 9.87 28.19 3.34
C LEU A 248 9.28 29.60 3.18
N LEU A 249 8.25 29.79 2.34
CA LEU A 249 7.58 31.07 2.14
C LEU A 249 6.92 31.57 3.42
N VAL A 250 6.27 30.68 4.18
CA VAL A 250 5.68 31.04 5.47
C VAL A 250 6.76 31.45 6.47
N ILE A 251 7.85 30.70 6.56
CA ILE A 251 8.99 31.03 7.44
C ILE A 251 9.59 32.39 7.08
N VAL A 252 9.81 32.65 5.79
CA VAL A 252 10.31 33.95 5.31
C VAL A 252 9.33 35.08 5.62
N ALA A 253 8.02 34.87 5.45
CA ALA A 253 7.00 35.85 5.79
C ALA A 253 6.98 36.19 7.29
N LEU A 254 7.07 35.18 8.16
CA LEU A 254 7.17 35.36 9.61
C LEU A 254 8.46 36.10 10.00
N MET A 255 9.58 35.77 9.37
CA MET A 255 10.86 36.45 9.58
C MET A 255 10.81 37.91 9.14
N ALA A 256 10.20 38.20 7.99
CA ALA A 256 10.01 39.57 7.49
C ALA A 256 9.06 40.38 8.38
N PHE A 257 7.97 39.78 8.86
CA PHE A 257 7.06 40.40 9.83
C PHE A 257 7.78 40.76 11.13
N LEU A 258 8.61 39.85 11.65
CA LEU A 258 9.37 40.07 12.87
C LEU A 258 10.42 41.18 12.71
N GLN A 259 11.07 41.23 11.54
CA GLN A 259 12.02 42.29 11.20
C GLN A 259 11.36 43.67 11.11
N ARG A 260 10.17 43.76 10.50
CA ARG A 260 9.38 45.00 10.44
C ARG A 260 8.86 45.43 11.81
N SER A 261 8.59 44.48 12.69
CA SER A 261 8.07 44.72 14.04
C SER A 261 9.16 45.07 15.07
N GLY A 262 10.43 45.20 14.64
CA GLY A 262 11.55 45.62 15.51
C GLY A 262 12.06 44.54 16.48
N HIS A 263 11.59 43.30 16.36
CA HIS A 263 11.80 42.22 17.33
C HIS A 263 12.74 41.11 16.81
N ASN A 264 13.84 41.51 16.17
CA ASN A 264 14.77 40.58 15.51
C ASN A 264 15.46 39.58 16.47
N ASP A 265 15.53 39.91 17.75
CA ASP A 265 16.01 39.06 18.85
C ASP A 265 15.24 37.73 18.97
N LYS A 266 14.00 37.69 18.46
CA LYS A 266 13.07 36.57 18.63
C LYS A 266 13.06 35.59 17.45
N ARG A 267 13.94 35.77 16.46
CA ARG A 267 14.03 34.92 15.24
C ARG A 267 14.24 33.44 15.57
N HIS A 268 14.95 33.13 16.66
CA HIS A 268 15.21 31.75 17.09
C HIS A 268 13.92 30.96 17.37
N TRP A 269 12.83 31.61 17.81
CA TRP A 269 11.55 30.94 18.05
C TRP A 269 10.90 30.42 16.77
N ILE A 270 11.09 31.11 15.64
CA ILE A 270 10.60 30.67 14.33
C ILE A 270 11.37 29.40 13.91
N TRP A 271 12.68 29.37 14.11
CA TRP A 271 13.52 28.19 13.83
C TRP A 271 13.17 27.00 14.73
N ILE A 272 12.96 27.23 16.03
CA ILE A 272 12.52 26.18 16.96
C ILE A 272 11.16 25.62 16.51
N GLY A 273 10.20 26.51 16.21
CA GLY A 273 8.89 26.10 15.71
C GLY A 273 8.99 25.24 14.44
N GLY A 274 9.77 25.70 13.45
CA GLY A 274 10.00 24.95 12.22
C GLY A 274 10.68 23.61 12.44
N ALA A 275 11.74 23.55 13.26
CA ALA A 275 12.45 22.31 13.56
C ALA A 275 11.55 21.27 14.27
N VAL A 276 10.75 21.73 15.25
CA VAL A 276 9.74 20.88 15.91
C VAL A 276 8.67 20.43 14.92
N GLY A 277 8.30 21.28 13.95
CA GLY A 277 7.37 20.95 12.87
C GLY A 277 7.88 19.79 12.01
N ILE A 278 9.13 19.87 11.53
CA ILE A 278 9.79 18.80 10.77
C ILE A 278 9.79 17.50 11.58
N GLY A 279 10.22 17.56 12.85
CA GLY A 279 10.25 16.38 13.72
C GLY A 279 8.87 15.74 13.90
N ALA A 280 7.83 16.56 14.09
CA ALA A 280 6.45 16.08 14.21
C ALA A 280 5.94 15.46 12.89
N SER A 281 6.27 16.05 11.74
CA SER A 281 5.93 15.47 10.43
C SER A 281 6.61 14.12 10.20
N LEU A 282 7.88 13.96 10.63
CA LEU A 282 8.57 12.68 10.54
C LEU A 282 7.94 11.62 11.44
N VAL A 283 7.51 11.98 12.65
CA VAL A 283 6.77 11.08 13.54
C VAL A 283 5.46 10.63 12.90
N VAL A 284 4.74 11.54 12.24
CA VAL A 284 3.52 11.19 11.49
C VAL A 284 3.83 10.28 10.31
N ALA A 285 4.90 10.54 9.55
CA ALA A 285 5.32 9.69 8.44
C ALA A 285 5.63 8.26 8.91
N VAL A 286 6.37 8.10 10.00
CA VAL A 286 6.66 6.80 10.61
C VAL A 286 5.39 6.13 11.12
N ALA A 287 4.52 6.87 11.83
CA ALA A 287 3.27 6.32 12.33
C ALA A 287 2.36 5.84 11.19
N LEU A 288 2.27 6.60 10.10
CA LEU A 288 1.53 6.18 8.91
C LEU A 288 2.16 4.93 8.29
N ASN A 289 3.47 4.93 8.04
CA ASN A 289 4.15 3.76 7.47
C ASN A 289 3.94 2.50 8.33
N VAL A 290 4.03 2.61 9.65
CA VAL A 290 3.77 1.52 10.59
C VAL A 290 2.32 1.05 10.49
N VAL A 291 1.34 1.95 10.48
CA VAL A 291 -0.08 1.59 10.34
C VAL A 291 -0.33 0.88 9.00
N PHE A 292 0.24 1.36 7.90
CA PHE A 292 0.12 0.73 6.59
C PHE A 292 0.79 -0.66 6.53
N ASN A 293 1.97 -0.81 7.13
CA ASN A 293 2.66 -2.11 7.17
C ASN A 293 1.93 -3.13 8.07
N TYR A 294 1.37 -2.70 9.20
CA TYR A 294 0.54 -3.56 10.04
C TYR A 294 -0.81 -3.90 9.39
N ALA A 295 -1.37 -2.96 8.62
CA ALA A 295 -2.54 -3.22 7.78
C ALA A 295 -2.25 -4.27 6.70
N ALA A 296 -1.04 -4.25 6.13
CA ALA A 296 -0.60 -5.20 5.11
C ALA A 296 -0.30 -6.61 5.67
N SER A 297 -0.17 -6.78 6.99
CA SER A 297 0.21 -8.06 7.62
C SER A 297 -0.97 -8.84 8.23
N GLY A 298 -2.22 -8.56 7.84
CA GLY A 298 -3.41 -9.12 8.48
C GLY A 298 -4.41 -9.74 7.51
N GLN A 299 -5.16 -10.72 8.02
CA GLN A 299 -6.22 -11.54 7.40
C GLN A 299 -7.44 -10.76 6.85
N ASN A 300 -7.35 -9.43 6.68
CA ASN A 300 -8.39 -8.53 6.18
C ASN A 300 -7.76 -7.39 5.35
N ARG A 301 -6.74 -7.71 4.55
CA ARG A 301 -5.88 -6.75 3.83
C ARG A 301 -6.69 -5.70 3.05
N GLU A 302 -7.69 -6.13 2.28
CA GLU A 302 -8.50 -5.22 1.46
C GLU A 302 -9.37 -4.26 2.28
N VAL A 303 -10.00 -4.76 3.36
CA VAL A 303 -10.84 -3.94 4.24
C VAL A 303 -9.98 -2.93 5.00
N VAL A 304 -8.82 -3.36 5.49
CA VAL A 304 -7.92 -2.46 6.23
C VAL A 304 -7.27 -1.44 5.27
N GLU A 305 -6.92 -1.82 4.05
CA GLU A 305 -6.41 -0.90 3.03
C GLU A 305 -7.47 0.14 2.64
N GLY A 306 -8.70 -0.30 2.36
CA GLY A 306 -9.82 0.59 2.03
C GLY A 306 -10.20 1.53 3.18
N VAL A 307 -10.28 1.03 4.42
CA VAL A 307 -10.57 1.85 5.61
C VAL A 307 -9.42 2.81 5.91
N THR A 308 -8.17 2.37 5.78
CA THR A 308 -7.01 3.24 6.00
C THR A 308 -6.91 4.33 4.94
N GLY A 309 -7.19 4.01 3.67
CA GLY A 309 -7.31 4.98 2.58
C GLY A 309 -8.40 6.02 2.84
N LEU A 310 -9.59 5.58 3.29
CA LEU A 310 -10.68 6.48 3.69
C LEU A 310 -10.32 7.35 4.90
N VAL A 311 -9.62 6.79 5.88
CA VAL A 311 -9.13 7.54 7.05
C VAL A 311 -8.07 8.56 6.64
N ALA A 312 -7.15 8.22 5.74
CA ALA A 312 -6.15 9.14 5.20
C ALA A 312 -6.80 10.27 4.39
N ALA A 313 -7.75 9.95 3.51
CA ALA A 313 -8.55 10.93 2.77
C ALA A 313 -9.37 11.84 3.71
N GLY A 314 -9.98 11.24 4.74
CA GLY A 314 -10.70 11.96 5.79
C GLY A 314 -9.79 12.87 6.62
N LEU A 315 -8.56 12.44 6.90
CA LEU A 315 -7.54 13.24 7.57
C LEU A 315 -7.11 14.43 6.70
N LEU A 316 -6.84 14.21 5.41
CA LEU A 316 -6.54 15.27 4.45
C LEU A 316 -7.67 16.29 4.36
N PHE A 317 -8.92 15.80 4.28
CA PHE A 317 -10.10 16.65 4.27
C PHE A 317 -10.27 17.40 5.59
N TYR A 318 -10.04 16.74 6.73
CA TYR A 318 -10.11 17.34 8.05
C TYR A 318 -9.06 18.42 8.24
N VAL A 319 -7.81 18.18 7.84
CA VAL A 319 -6.71 19.16 7.92
C VAL A 319 -6.99 20.36 7.01
N SER A 320 -7.45 20.11 5.77
CA SER A 320 -7.86 21.14 4.82
C SER A 320 -9.05 21.97 5.33
N TYR A 321 -10.08 21.31 5.87
CA TYR A 321 -11.27 21.95 6.43
C TYR A 321 -10.98 22.70 7.73
N TRP A 322 -10.14 22.17 8.61
CA TRP A 322 -9.71 22.83 9.84
C TRP A 322 -9.01 24.15 9.53
N LEU A 323 -8.17 24.17 8.49
CA LEU A 323 -7.49 25.37 8.03
C LEU A 323 -8.48 26.41 7.48
N HIS A 324 -9.41 25.98 6.63
CA HIS A 324 -10.41 26.87 6.03
C HIS A 324 -11.41 27.44 7.05
N SER A 325 -11.85 26.64 8.02
CA SER A 325 -12.80 27.05 9.06
C SER A 325 -12.17 27.94 10.15
N LYS A 326 -10.84 27.88 10.33
CA LYS A 326 -10.09 28.73 11.26
C LYS A 326 -9.48 29.98 10.62
N ALA A 327 -9.52 30.09 9.29
CA ALA A 327 -9.13 31.28 8.54
C ALA A 327 -10.12 32.46 8.66
N SER A 328 -11.19 32.33 9.45
CA SER A 328 -12.02 33.49 9.81
C SER A 328 -11.24 34.39 10.80
N ILE A 329 -10.62 35.42 10.22
CA ILE A 329 -9.85 36.49 10.87
C ILE A 329 -10.53 37.01 12.15
N HIS A 330 -11.86 37.02 12.22
CA HIS A 330 -12.64 37.58 13.34
C HIS A 330 -12.66 36.72 14.63
N GLY A 331 -12.69 35.38 14.54
CA GLY A 331 -12.64 34.51 15.73
C GLY A 331 -11.23 34.36 16.30
N TRP A 332 -10.24 34.46 15.42
CA TRP A 332 -8.82 34.39 15.77
C TRP A 332 -8.36 35.65 16.51
N GLN A 333 -8.82 36.83 16.09
CA GLN A 333 -8.51 38.10 16.76
C GLN A 333 -9.10 38.18 18.17
N SER A 334 -10.26 37.56 18.43
CA SER A 334 -10.88 37.52 19.76
C SER A 334 -10.22 36.48 20.68
N TYR A 335 -9.86 35.30 20.14
CA TYR A 335 -9.12 34.28 20.88
C TYR A 335 -7.72 34.77 21.26
N ILE A 336 -7.05 35.42 20.30
CA ILE A 336 -5.78 36.10 20.54
C ILE A 336 -5.99 37.25 21.51
N LYS A 337 -6.91 38.21 21.33
CA LYS A 337 -7.12 39.29 22.32
C LYS A 337 -7.36 38.80 23.75
N THR A 338 -8.15 37.75 23.93
CA THR A 338 -8.53 37.24 25.27
C THR A 338 -7.38 36.50 25.94
N ARG A 339 -6.57 35.74 25.19
CA ARG A 339 -5.34 35.11 25.72
C ARG A 339 -4.15 36.06 25.75
N THR A 340 -4.16 37.11 24.94
CA THR A 340 -3.13 38.15 24.85
C THR A 340 -3.28 39.15 25.99
N ASN A 341 -4.48 39.51 26.43
CA ASN A 341 -4.63 40.34 27.65
C ASN A 341 -4.16 39.64 28.93
N GLN A 342 -4.13 38.29 28.98
CA GLN A 342 -3.52 37.55 30.08
C GLN A 342 -2.02 37.26 29.88
N ALA A 343 -1.54 37.17 28.63
CA ALA A 343 -0.14 36.92 28.29
C ALA A 343 0.70 38.19 28.05
N LEU A 344 0.08 39.37 27.98
CA LEU A 344 0.73 40.66 27.75
C LEU A 344 1.54 41.17 28.95
N ALA A 345 1.43 40.52 30.11
CA ALA A 345 2.41 40.67 31.18
C ALA A 345 3.71 39.86 30.93
N GLY A 346 3.79 39.01 29.87
CA GLY A 346 4.87 38.02 29.68
C GLY A 346 5.31 37.69 28.24
N GLY A 347 5.06 38.54 27.24
CA GLY A 347 5.71 38.44 25.91
C GLY A 347 5.27 37.27 25.02
N SER A 348 4.37 37.55 24.07
CA SER A 348 3.84 36.63 23.04
C SER A 348 4.90 36.07 22.05
N LEU A 349 5.82 35.24 22.56
CA LEU A 349 6.92 34.56 21.86
C LEU A 349 6.50 33.18 21.34
N VAL A 350 5.67 32.50 22.13
CA VAL A 350 5.14 31.14 21.86
C VAL A 350 4.24 31.12 20.62
N GLY A 351 3.52 32.22 20.33
CA GLY A 351 2.63 32.31 19.17
C GLY A 351 3.38 32.23 17.83
N LEU A 352 4.56 32.84 17.72
CA LEU A 352 5.37 32.80 16.50
C LEU A 352 5.98 31.42 16.27
N ALA A 353 6.46 30.78 17.33
CA ALA A 353 6.93 29.39 17.27
C ALA A 353 5.80 28.44 16.87
N LEU A 354 4.60 28.62 17.43
CA LEU A 354 3.44 27.80 17.10
C LEU A 354 3.00 27.99 15.63
N LEU A 355 3.05 29.22 15.10
CA LEU A 355 2.73 29.49 13.70
C LEU A 355 3.74 28.84 12.75
N ALA A 356 5.04 28.98 13.04
CA ALA A 356 6.08 28.32 12.26
C ALA A 356 5.94 26.79 12.33
N PHE A 357 5.66 26.25 13.52
CA PHE A 357 5.38 24.84 13.73
C PHE A 357 4.20 24.35 12.89
N LEU A 358 3.03 25.00 12.99
CA LEU A 358 1.83 24.55 12.30
C LEU A 358 1.98 24.60 10.78
N ALA A 359 2.66 25.62 10.26
CA ALA A 359 2.93 25.73 8.84
C ALA A 359 3.83 24.59 8.35
N VAL A 360 4.99 24.41 8.97
CA VAL A 360 5.95 23.37 8.57
C VAL A 360 5.38 21.96 8.80
N PHE A 361 4.66 21.76 9.91
CA PHE A 361 4.02 20.49 10.21
C PHE A 361 2.99 20.11 9.15
N ARG A 362 2.17 21.07 8.71
CA ARG A 362 1.16 20.85 7.66
C ARG A 362 1.82 20.43 6.35
N GLU A 363 2.73 21.25 5.83
CA GLU A 363 3.36 20.94 4.54
C GLU A 363 4.18 19.65 4.62
N GLY A 364 4.81 19.37 5.77
CA GLY A 364 5.52 18.11 6.01
C GLY A 364 4.60 16.89 6.14
N ALA A 365 3.37 17.05 6.64
CA ALA A 365 2.38 15.97 6.70
C ALA A 365 1.78 15.68 5.32
N GLU A 366 1.48 16.72 4.53
CA GLU A 366 1.06 16.57 3.13
C GLU A 366 2.18 15.87 2.32
N THR A 367 3.43 16.31 2.49
CA THR A 367 4.62 15.66 1.91
C THR A 367 4.69 14.17 2.25
N ALA A 368 4.53 13.81 3.54
CA ALA A 368 4.59 12.43 3.99
C ALA A 368 3.52 11.55 3.33
N ILE A 369 2.30 12.07 3.16
CA ILE A 369 1.20 11.35 2.53
C ILE A 369 1.46 11.16 1.02
N PHE A 370 1.94 12.19 0.32
CA PHE A 370 2.32 12.05 -1.10
C PHE A 370 3.44 11.03 -1.30
N TYR A 371 4.46 11.03 -0.45
CA TYR A 371 5.53 10.04 -0.52
C TYR A 371 5.05 8.63 -0.21
N LEU A 372 4.14 8.48 0.76
CA LEU A 372 3.56 7.18 1.09
C LEU A 372 2.75 6.60 -0.07
N GLY A 373 1.96 7.44 -0.76
CA GLY A 373 1.20 7.01 -1.94
C GLY A 373 2.05 6.72 -3.18
N MET A 374 3.25 7.28 -3.26
CA MET A 374 4.22 7.03 -4.35
C MET A 374 5.16 5.85 -4.04
N ALA A 375 5.31 5.46 -2.77
CA ALA A 375 6.35 4.55 -2.29
C ALA A 375 6.35 3.19 -3.01
N SER A 376 5.19 2.63 -3.33
CA SER A 376 5.06 1.35 -4.04
C SER A 376 5.38 1.41 -5.53
N ALA A 377 5.46 2.61 -6.11
CA ALA A 377 5.65 2.84 -7.54
C ALA A 377 6.91 3.66 -7.86
N ILE A 378 7.83 3.85 -6.90
CA ILE A 378 9.12 4.50 -7.08
C ILE A 378 10.25 3.57 -6.63
N SER A 379 11.38 3.54 -7.36
CA SER A 379 12.56 2.83 -6.88
C SER A 379 13.16 3.57 -5.66
N LEU A 380 13.72 2.83 -4.69
CA LEU A 380 14.38 3.46 -3.53
C LEU A 380 15.51 4.41 -3.96
N GLN A 381 16.23 4.06 -5.03
CA GLN A 381 17.29 4.89 -5.58
C GLN A 381 16.74 6.23 -6.12
N ASP A 382 15.68 6.19 -6.93
CA ASP A 382 15.05 7.39 -7.48
C ASP A 382 14.43 8.26 -6.39
N LEU A 383 13.83 7.65 -5.38
CA LEU A 383 13.28 8.33 -4.22
C LEU A 383 14.36 9.11 -3.46
N VAL A 384 15.47 8.45 -3.12
CA VAL A 384 16.58 9.07 -2.38
C VAL A 384 17.26 10.16 -3.21
N LEU A 385 17.48 9.93 -4.50
CA LEU A 385 18.05 10.94 -5.41
C LEU A 385 17.13 12.14 -5.54
N GLY A 386 15.83 11.92 -5.77
CA GLY A 386 14.83 12.98 -5.89
C GLY A 386 14.72 13.83 -4.63
N LEU A 387 14.64 13.19 -3.47
CA LEU A 387 14.61 13.89 -2.17
C LEU A 387 15.88 14.70 -1.93
N SER A 388 17.05 14.14 -2.23
CA SER A 388 18.34 14.82 -2.07
C SER A 388 18.47 16.04 -2.98
N ILE A 389 18.08 15.89 -4.25
CA ILE A 389 18.08 16.99 -5.24
C ILE A 389 17.11 18.08 -4.80
N GLY A 390 15.89 17.71 -4.40
CA GLY A 390 14.87 18.64 -3.94
C GLY A 390 15.29 19.43 -2.70
N ILE A 391 15.83 18.75 -1.67
CA ILE A 391 16.38 19.40 -0.48
C ILE A 391 17.54 20.34 -0.85
N GLY A 392 18.42 19.93 -1.76
CA GLY A 392 19.53 20.76 -2.25
C GLY A 392 19.03 22.06 -2.90
N ILE A 393 18.03 21.96 -3.79
CA ILE A 393 17.42 23.12 -4.44
C ILE A 393 16.70 24.01 -3.42
N LEU A 394 15.97 23.43 -2.45
CA LEU A 394 15.34 24.19 -1.36
C LEU A 394 16.37 24.94 -0.50
N ALA A 395 17.52 24.34 -0.21
CA ALA A 395 18.60 24.98 0.51
C ALA A 395 19.15 26.19 -0.25
N VAL A 396 19.36 26.05 -1.57
CA VAL A 396 19.76 27.17 -2.45
C VAL A 396 18.69 28.25 -2.46
N ALA A 397 17.42 27.89 -2.62
CA ALA A 397 16.30 28.82 -2.60
C ALA A 397 16.20 29.59 -1.27
N ALA A 398 16.33 28.90 -0.13
CA ALA A 398 16.36 29.50 1.19
C ALA A 398 17.51 30.52 1.32
N ILE A 399 18.72 30.15 0.91
CA ILE A 399 19.89 31.06 0.93
C ILE A 399 19.63 32.30 0.10
N LEU A 400 19.10 32.16 -1.13
CA LEU A 400 18.77 33.28 -2.01
C LEU A 400 17.72 34.20 -1.39
N MET A 401 16.65 33.64 -0.81
CA MET A 401 15.59 34.40 -0.15
C MET A 401 16.09 35.18 1.07
N PHE A 402 16.96 34.56 1.90
CA PHE A 402 17.47 35.19 3.11
C PHE A 402 18.62 36.18 2.88
N LYS A 403 19.52 35.92 1.92
CA LYS A 403 20.70 36.79 1.66
C LYS A 403 20.43 37.89 0.64
N VAL A 404 19.70 37.58 -0.43
CA VAL A 404 19.60 38.48 -1.59
C VAL A 404 18.34 39.35 -1.52
N GLY A 405 17.41 39.05 -0.60
CA GLY A 405 16.17 39.82 -0.44
C GLY A 405 15.31 39.81 -1.70
N VAL A 406 15.50 38.81 -2.57
CA VAL A 406 14.77 38.67 -3.83
C VAL A 406 13.29 38.58 -3.48
N LYS A 407 12.54 39.61 -3.89
CA LYS A 407 11.08 39.56 -3.90
C LYS A 407 10.69 38.54 -4.97
N LEU A 408 10.69 37.25 -4.62
CA LEU A 408 10.21 36.22 -5.53
C LEU A 408 8.79 36.61 -5.95
N PRO A 409 8.51 36.81 -7.25
CA PRO A 409 7.17 37.07 -7.70
C PRO A 409 6.34 35.81 -7.42
N LEU A 410 5.52 35.86 -6.38
CA LEU A 410 4.73 34.71 -5.88
C LEU A 410 3.80 34.14 -6.97
N ARG A 411 3.31 34.98 -7.88
CA ARG A 411 2.37 34.58 -8.95
C ARG A 411 2.93 33.58 -9.95
N PRO A 412 4.03 33.84 -10.69
CA PRO A 412 4.60 32.85 -11.61
C PRO A 412 5.08 31.59 -10.88
N PHE A 413 5.48 31.71 -9.61
CA PHE A 413 5.90 30.57 -8.80
C PHE A 413 4.75 29.59 -8.53
N PHE A 414 3.62 30.06 -7.98
CA PHE A 414 2.43 29.22 -7.77
C PHE A 414 1.87 28.67 -9.08
N LEU A 415 2.10 29.36 -10.19
CA LEU A 415 1.70 28.90 -11.52
C LEU A 415 2.54 27.69 -11.96
N VAL A 416 3.86 27.73 -11.77
CA VAL A 416 4.75 26.57 -12.05
C VAL A 416 4.48 25.41 -11.08
N ALA A 417 4.29 25.68 -9.79
CA ALA A 417 3.92 24.66 -8.81
C ALA A 417 2.56 24.01 -9.15
N GLY A 418 1.57 24.81 -9.56
CA GLY A 418 0.27 24.31 -10.02
C GLY A 418 0.37 23.49 -11.31
N LEU A 419 1.27 23.84 -12.23
CA LEU A 419 1.53 23.09 -13.46
C LEU A 419 2.19 21.73 -13.17
N LEU A 420 3.09 21.68 -12.18
CA LEU A 420 3.66 20.43 -11.66
C LEU A 420 2.61 19.53 -11.03
N VAL A 421 1.68 20.09 -10.25
CA VAL A 421 0.55 19.34 -9.68
C VAL A 421 -0.39 18.83 -10.77
N TYR A 422 -0.65 19.62 -11.81
CA TYR A 422 -1.46 19.18 -12.94
C TYR A 422 -0.79 18.01 -13.69
N TYR A 423 0.52 18.09 -13.90
CA TYR A 423 1.31 17.00 -14.50
C TYR A 423 1.32 15.74 -13.63
N LEU A 424 1.58 15.88 -12.33
CA LEU A 424 1.53 14.76 -11.38
C LEU A 424 0.13 14.16 -11.31
N GLY A 425 -0.92 14.98 -11.24
CA GLY A 425 -2.31 14.53 -11.21
C GLY A 425 -2.72 13.74 -12.46
N PHE A 426 -2.20 14.12 -13.63
CA PHE A 426 -2.37 13.34 -14.85
C PHE A 426 -1.59 12.01 -14.84
N LYS A 427 -0.46 11.95 -14.13
CA LYS A 427 0.35 10.74 -13.94
C LYS A 427 -0.23 9.79 -12.87
N PHE A 428 -1.00 10.34 -11.92
CA PHE A 428 -1.70 9.59 -10.87
C PHE A 428 -2.96 8.84 -11.39
N LEU A 429 -3.56 9.30 -12.50
CA LEU A 429 -4.63 8.63 -13.26
C LEU A 429 -4.03 7.62 -14.23
#